data_AF-A0A7S3VPH6-F1
#
_entry.id   AF-A0A7S3VPH6-F1
#
_cell.length_a   1.000
_cell.length_b   1.000
_cell.length_c   1.000
_cell.angle_alpha   90.00
_cell.angle_beta   90.00
_cell.angle_gamma   90.00
#
_symmetry.space_group_name_H-M   'P 1'
#
loop_
_entity.id
_entity.type
_entity.pdbx_description
1 polymer ?
#
loop_
_entity_poly.entity_id
_entity_poly.type
_entity_poly.pdbx_seq_one_letter_code
_entity_poly.pdbx_strand_id
1 'polypeptide(L)'
;MRVLQERGAGGQMLGSAALPSEKLVYNYLASHSAGVREESAIKEFIALMEPFQLTKLEVFSIINACPTSTVEMYLLVENCDERLQEEQVDQIINLVAMHLQH
;
A
#
# COMPACT_ATOMS: atom_id res chain seq x y z
N MET A 1 8.15 -1.46 9.02
CA MET A 1 8.53 -0.46 10.05
C MET A 1 9.39 -1.00 11.19
N ARG A 2 9.28 -2.28 11.58
CA ARG A 2 10.00 -2.87 12.72
C ARG A 2 11.52 -2.63 12.72
N VAL A 3 12.17 -2.86 11.57
CA VAL A 3 13.62 -2.67 11.40
C VAL A 3 14.06 -1.21 11.62
N LEU A 4 13.27 -0.23 11.16
CA LEU A 4 13.56 1.19 11.36
C LEU A 4 13.31 1.63 12.81
N GLN A 5 12.28 1.07 13.45
CA GLN A 5 12.01 1.30 14.87
C GLN A 5 13.10 0.70 15.77
N GLU A 6 13.56 -0.51 15.48
CA GLU A 6 14.67 -1.19 16.18
C GLU A 6 15.98 -0.37 16.13
N ARG A 7 16.20 0.37 15.03
CA ARG A 7 17.36 1.25 14.86
C ARG A 7 17.19 2.63 15.49
N GLY A 8 16.02 2.94 16.04
CA GLY A 8 15.73 4.21 16.72
C GLY A 8 15.25 5.33 15.79
N ALA A 9 14.66 5.01 14.64
CA ALA A 9 14.12 6.02 13.72
C ALA A 9 12.82 6.69 14.23
N GLY A 10 12.07 6.05 15.14
CA GLY A 10 10.76 6.51 15.62
C GLY A 10 10.74 7.32 16.92
N GLY A 11 11.89 7.65 17.52
CA GLY A 11 11.93 8.40 18.77
C GLY A 11 13.32 8.75 19.25
N GLN A 12 13.43 9.82 20.02
CA GLN A 12 14.69 10.40 20.51
C GLN A 12 15.30 9.54 21.63
N MET A 13 15.83 8.37 21.25
CA MET A 13 16.73 7.62 22.11
C MET A 13 18.11 8.28 22.07
N LEU A 14 18.60 8.70 23.23
CA LEU A 14 19.96 9.17 23.42
C LEU A 14 20.91 8.04 22.96
N GLY A 15 21.55 8.21 21.79
CA GLY A 15 22.36 7.16 21.15
C GLY A 15 21.71 6.40 19.98
N SER A 16 20.68 6.95 19.30
CA SER A 16 20.12 6.32 18.10
C SER A 16 21.19 6.12 17.01
N ALA A 17 21.44 4.87 16.61
CA ALA A 17 22.32 4.53 15.48
C ALA A 17 21.67 4.81 14.11
N ALA A 18 20.43 5.30 14.09
CA ALA A 18 19.70 5.63 12.88
C ALA A 18 20.29 6.84 12.13
N LEU A 19 20.57 6.63 10.85
CA LEU A 19 21.00 7.67 9.92
C LEU A 19 19.89 8.70 9.70
N PRO A 20 20.23 9.95 9.30
CA PRO A 20 19.23 10.96 8.95
C PRO A 20 18.27 10.49 7.85
N SER A 21 18.76 9.73 6.87
CA SER A 21 17.95 9.13 5.80
C SER A 21 16.93 8.12 6.34
N GLU A 22 17.31 7.30 7.32
CA GLU A 22 16.42 6.29 7.92
C GLU A 22 15.26 6.96 8.69
N LYS A 23 15.52 8.09 9.34
CA LYS A 23 14.49 8.91 10.02
C LYS A 23 13.52 9.55 9.02
N LEU A 24 14.02 10.04 7.89
CA LEU A 24 13.17 10.60 6.83
C LEU A 24 12.28 9.52 6.20
N VAL A 25 12.83 8.34 5.90
CA VAL A 25 12.07 7.20 5.37
C VAL A 25 11.01 6.77 6.37
N TYR A 26 11.35 6.69 7.66
CA TYR A 26 10.38 6.39 8.71
C TYR A 26 9.25 7.41 8.76
N ASN A 27 9.55 8.70 8.77
CA ASN A 27 8.53 9.75 8.80
C ASN A 27 7.64 9.73 7.54
N TYR A 28 8.24 9.55 6.36
CA TYR A 28 7.50 9.45 5.10
C TYR A 28 6.54 8.26 5.14
N LEU A 29 7.04 7.07 5.45
CA LEU A 29 6.21 5.87 5.56
C LEU A 29 5.13 6.06 6.64
N ALA A 30 5.45 6.58 7.83
CA ALA A 30 4.49 6.78 8.90
C ALA A 30 3.37 7.78 8.54
N SER A 31 3.67 8.79 7.72
CA SER A 31 2.70 9.78 7.24
C SER A 31 1.88 9.31 6.03
N HIS A 32 2.35 8.27 5.34
CA HIS A 32 1.76 7.79 4.10
C HIS A 32 0.77 6.65 4.38
N SER A 33 -0.25 6.51 3.52
CA SER A 33 -1.30 5.48 3.63
C SER A 33 -0.77 4.05 3.72
N ALA A 34 0.45 3.80 3.24
CA ALA A 34 1.15 2.52 3.31
C ALA A 34 1.90 2.22 4.63
N GLY A 35 1.87 3.14 5.59
CA GLY A 35 2.84 3.21 6.69
C GLY A 35 2.83 2.11 7.72
N VAL A 36 1.66 1.54 8.01
CA VAL A 36 1.49 0.56 9.08
C VAL A 36 0.47 -0.46 8.64
N ARG A 37 0.92 -1.50 7.93
CA ARG A 37 0.07 -2.62 7.55
C ARG A 37 0.63 -3.92 8.11
N GLU A 38 -0.27 -4.80 8.52
CA GLU A 38 0.10 -6.16 8.83
C GLU A 38 0.43 -6.93 7.55
N GLU A 39 1.45 -7.80 7.64
CA GLU A 39 1.84 -8.68 6.54
C GLU A 39 0.71 -9.66 6.17
N SER A 40 -0.12 -10.05 7.13
CA SER A 40 -1.34 -10.85 6.94
C SER A 40 -2.31 -10.17 5.98
N ALA A 41 -2.68 -8.91 6.25
CA ALA A 41 -3.60 -8.14 5.42
C ALA A 41 -3.10 -7.97 3.98
N ILE A 42 -1.78 -7.75 3.80
CA ILE A 42 -1.18 -7.64 2.46
C ILE A 42 -1.26 -8.97 1.71
N LYS A 43 -0.98 -10.10 2.38
CA LYS A 43 -1.06 -11.43 1.75
C LYS A 43 -2.49 -11.79 1.35
N GLU A 44 -3.45 -11.50 2.21
CA GLU A 44 -4.87 -11.70 1.91
C GLU A 44 -5.31 -10.83 0.73
N PHE A 45 -4.91 -9.57 0.70
CA PHE A 45 -5.20 -8.67 -0.42
C PHE A 45 -4.61 -9.17 -1.74
N ILE A 46 -3.36 -9.65 -1.74
CA ILE A 46 -2.73 -10.22 -2.94
C ILE A 46 -3.51 -11.45 -3.43
N ALA A 47 -3.95 -12.34 -2.53
CA ALA A 47 -4.74 -13.51 -2.90
C ALA A 47 -6.11 -13.13 -3.48
N LEU A 48 -6.75 -12.09 -2.93
CA LEU A 48 -8.01 -11.54 -3.44
C LEU A 48 -7.84 -10.87 -4.81
N MET A 49 -6.64 -10.39 -5.14
CA MET A 49 -6.33 -9.75 -6.43
C MET A 49 -5.99 -10.75 -7.56
N GLU A 50 -5.62 -12.00 -7.24
CA GLU A 50 -5.30 -13.04 -8.24
C GLU A 50 -6.37 -13.24 -9.35
N PRO A 51 -7.69 -13.29 -9.06
CA PRO A 51 -8.70 -13.49 -10.10
C PRO A 51 -8.81 -12.34 -11.11
N PHE A 52 -8.30 -11.16 -10.79
CA PHE A 52 -8.39 -9.97 -11.64
C PHE A 52 -7.28 -9.90 -12.71
N GLN A 53 -6.35 -10.87 -12.75
CA GLN A 53 -5.24 -10.93 -13.72
C GLN A 53 -4.46 -9.60 -13.82
N LEU A 54 -4.29 -8.94 -12.68
CA LEU A 54 -3.46 -7.75 -12.56
C LEU A 54 -1.99 -8.13 -12.55
N THR A 55 -1.14 -7.28 -13.11
CA THR A 55 0.30 -7.46 -13.03
C THR A 55 0.79 -7.21 -11.61
N LYS A 56 1.93 -7.79 -11.26
CA LYS A 56 2.53 -7.59 -9.91
C LYS A 56 2.79 -6.10 -9.60
N LEU A 57 3.09 -5.31 -10.64
CA LEU A 57 3.30 -3.87 -10.51
C LEU A 57 1.99 -3.13 -10.24
N GLU A 58 0.90 -3.49 -10.92
CA GLU A 58 -0.43 -2.92 -10.69
C GLU A 58 -0.90 -3.19 -9.27
N VAL A 59 -0.83 -4.45 -8.81
CA VAL A 59 -1.20 -4.82 -7.43
C VAL A 59 -0.37 -4.05 -6.41
N PHE A 60 0.94 -3.92 -6.63
CA PHE A 60 1.82 -3.14 -5.77
C PHE A 60 1.47 -1.65 -5.73
N SER A 61 1.16 -1.07 -6.90
CA SER A 61 0.74 0.34 -7.01
C SER A 61 -0.58 0.59 -6.30
N ILE A 62 -1.56 -0.32 -6.42
CA ILE A 62 -2.84 -0.24 -5.71
C ILE A 62 -2.64 -0.30 -4.19
N ILE A 63 -1.80 -1.23 -3.72
CA ILE A 63 -1.48 -1.35 -2.28
C ILE A 63 -0.87 -0.04 -1.78
N ASN A 64 0.07 0.56 -2.50
CA ASN A 64 0.72 1.79 -2.05
C ASN A 64 -0.18 3.02 -2.14
N ALA A 65 -0.90 3.19 -3.25
CA ALA A 65 -1.72 4.36 -3.50
C ALA A 65 -3.02 4.36 -2.69
N CYS A 66 -3.61 3.19 -2.41
CA CYS A 66 -4.94 3.06 -1.81
C CYS A 66 -5.99 3.90 -2.56
N PRO A 67 -6.30 3.53 -3.81
CA PRO A 67 -7.26 4.27 -4.60
C PRO A 67 -8.63 4.26 -3.91
N THR A 68 -9.23 5.44 -3.79
CA THR A 68 -10.58 5.63 -3.21
C THR A 68 -11.63 5.90 -4.28
N SER A 69 -11.18 6.13 -5.52
CA SER A 69 -12.03 6.47 -6.65
C SER A 69 -11.65 5.65 -7.88
N THR A 70 -12.64 5.35 -8.71
CA THR A 70 -12.51 4.68 -10.01
C THR A 70 -11.51 5.41 -10.92
N VAL A 71 -11.46 6.75 -10.85
CA VAL A 71 -10.51 7.57 -11.61
C VAL A 71 -9.06 7.27 -11.23
N GLU A 72 -8.78 7.05 -9.95
CA GLU A 72 -7.43 6.67 -9.50
C GLU A 72 -7.07 5.27 -9.98
N MET A 73 -8.06 4.37 -10.06
CA MET A 73 -7.84 3.02 -10.59
C MET A 73 -7.43 3.04 -12.07
N TYR A 74 -8.07 3.89 -12.88
CA TYR A 74 -7.71 4.12 -14.28
C TYR A 74 -6.30 4.68 -14.47
N LEU A 75 -5.77 5.40 -13.47
CA LEU A 75 -4.40 5.89 -13.48
C LEU A 75 -3.37 4.84 -13.06
N LEU A 76 -3.78 3.83 -12.28
CA LEU A 76 -2.89 2.80 -11.74
C LEU A 76 -2.81 1.55 -12.63
N VAL A 77 -3.86 1.27 -13.41
CA VAL A 77 -3.96 0.08 -14.27
C VAL A 77 -4.02 0.50 -15.74
N GLU A 78 -3.07 0.04 -16.54
CA GLU A 78 -3.06 0.31 -17.98
C GLU A 78 -4.18 -0.47 -18.68
N ASN A 79 -4.91 0.23 -19.58
CA ASN A 79 -6.05 -0.29 -20.32
C ASN A 79 -7.10 -0.94 -19.40
N CYS A 80 -7.35 -0.33 -18.24
CA CYS A 80 -8.32 -0.82 -17.26
C CYS A 80 -9.71 -1.04 -17.90
N ASP A 81 -10.14 -0.13 -18.79
CA ASP A 81 -11.42 -0.23 -19.52
C ASP A 81 -11.56 -1.47 -20.42
N GLU A 82 -10.43 -1.98 -20.93
CA GLU A 82 -10.40 -3.16 -21.81
C GLU A 82 -10.21 -4.46 -21.02
N ARG A 83 -9.60 -4.37 -19.82
CA ARG A 83 -9.20 -5.53 -19.00
C ARG A 83 -10.14 -5.83 -17.85
N LEU A 84 -10.84 -4.83 -17.33
CA LEU A 84 -11.67 -4.93 -16.14
C LEU A 84 -13.05 -4.35 -16.42
N GLN A 85 -14.08 -5.02 -15.91
CA GLN A 85 -15.43 -4.47 -15.89
C GLN A 85 -15.58 -3.44 -14.76
N GLU A 86 -16.49 -2.49 -14.94
CA GLU A 86 -16.77 -1.44 -13.94
C GLU A 86 -17.09 -2.04 -12.56
N GLU A 87 -17.84 -3.16 -12.54
CA GLU A 87 -18.16 -3.93 -11.33
C GLU A 87 -16.92 -4.52 -10.64
N GLN A 88 -15.91 -4.92 -11.40
CA GLN A 88 -14.65 -5.43 -10.85
C GLN A 88 -13.81 -4.29 -10.26
N VAL A 89 -13.82 -3.12 -10.88
CA VAL A 89 -13.15 -1.93 -10.36
C VAL A 89 -13.78 -1.51 -9.03
N ASP A 90 -15.11 -1.48 -8.95
CA ASP A 90 -15.83 -1.20 -7.72
C ASP A 90 -15.56 -2.25 -6.63
N GLN A 91 -15.47 -3.54 -6.99
CA GLN A 91 -15.06 -4.59 -6.06
C GLN A 91 -13.65 -4.33 -5.51
N ILE A 92 -12.69 -3.96 -6.36
CA ILE A 92 -11.33 -3.68 -5.91
C ILE A 92 -11.29 -2.47 -4.97
N ILE A 93 -12.01 -1.38 -5.28
CA ILE A 93 -12.08 -0.20 -4.41
C ILE A 93 -12.66 -0.59 -3.04
N ASN A 94 -13.71 -1.41 -3.02
CA ASN A 94 -14.27 -1.93 -1.77
C ASN A 94 -13.27 -2.80 -1.00
N LEU A 95 -12.52 -3.67 -1.67
CA LEU A 95 -11.47 -4.48 -1.03
C LEU A 95 -10.35 -3.62 -0.46
N VAL A 96 -9.95 -2.56 -1.18
CA VAL A 96 -8.96 -1.58 -0.70
C VAL A 96 -9.50 -0.88 0.55
N ALA A 97 -10.75 -0.42 0.53
CA ALA A 97 -11.38 0.22 1.70
C ALA A 97 -11.49 -0.74 2.90
N MET A 98 -11.78 -2.01 2.68
CA MET A 98 -11.94 -3.00 3.75
C MET A 98 -10.62 -3.49 4.36
N HIS A 99 -9.58 -3.67 3.53
CA HIS A 99 -8.31 -4.28 3.96
C HIS A 99 -7.15 -3.30 4.14
N LEU A 100 -7.20 -2.12 3.50
CA LEU A 100 -6.07 -1.20 3.44
C LEU A 100 -6.33 0.18 4.07
N GLN A 101 -7.58 0.57 4.36
CA GLN A 101 -7.90 1.78 5.11
C GLN A 101 -7.98 1.49 6.61
N HIS A 102 -6.92 1.79 7.36
CA HIS A 102 -6.90 1.87 8.82
C HIS A 102 -6.12 3.09 9.29
#